data_AF-A0A349Y767-F1
#
_entry.id   AF-A0A349Y767-F1
#
_cell.length_a   1.000
_cell.length_b   1.000
_cell.length_c   1.000
_cell.angle_alpha   90.00
_cell.angle_beta   90.00
_cell.angle_gamma   90.00
#
_symmetry.space_group_name_H-M   'P 1'
#
loop_
_entity.id
_entity.type
_entity.pdbx_description
1 polymer ?
#
loop_
_entity_poly.entity_id
_entity_poly.type
_entity_poly.pdbx_seq_one_letter_code
_entity_poly.pdbx_strand_id
1 'polypeptide(L)'
;MGVAPTEVFGSSETGGVAWRRWSAARPQWHPLPGVAWRIDEGCLAVRSPHLASEDWWLTQDRAVADDGHSFRLLGRADRIVKIEERRVSLDALEQ
;
A
#
# COMPACT_ATOMS: atom_id res chain seq x y z
N MET A 1 -2.54 -23.00 14.15
CA MET A 1 -3.38 -21.78 14.06
C MET A 1 -2.88 -20.99 12.87
N GLY A 2 -3.72 -20.70 11.87
CA GLY A 2 -3.27 -19.98 10.67
C GLY A 2 -3.21 -18.48 10.91
N VAL A 3 -2.02 -17.88 10.91
CA VAL A 3 -1.88 -16.42 10.90
C VAL A 3 -2.16 -15.94 9.48
N ALA A 4 -3.09 -15.00 9.33
CA ALA A 4 -3.34 -14.39 8.02
C ALA A 4 -2.07 -13.68 7.53
N PRO A 5 -1.62 -13.91 6.28
CA PRO A 5 -0.40 -13.31 5.77
C PRO A 5 -0.48 -11.78 5.83
N THR A 6 0.65 -11.15 6.15
CA THR A 6 0.79 -9.70 6.02
C THR A 6 1.19 -9.40 4.58
N GLU A 7 0.39 -8.59 3.90
CA GLU A 7 0.73 -8.06 2.58
C GLU A 7 1.33 -6.67 2.73
N VAL A 8 2.33 -6.38 1.91
CA VAL A 8 2.95 -5.06 1.80
C VAL A 8 2.68 -4.53 0.39
N PHE A 9 2.15 -3.32 0.32
CA PHE A 9 1.98 -2.55 -0.90
C PHE A 9 3.17 -1.61 -1.08
N GLY A 10 3.71 -1.56 -2.28
CA GLY A 10 4.89 -0.78 -2.62
C GLY A 10 5.46 -1.21 -3.96
N SER A 11 6.55 -0.59 -4.36
CA SER A 11 7.30 -0.96 -5.56
C SER A 11 8.77 -0.60 -5.43
N SER A 12 9.59 -1.05 -6.38
CA SER A 12 11.01 -0.67 -6.43
C SER A 12 11.23 0.85 -6.42
N GLU A 13 10.30 1.62 -7.00
CA GLU A 13 10.35 3.08 -7.08
C GLU A 13 9.84 3.80 -5.83
N THR A 14 8.94 3.19 -5.05
CA THR A 14 8.29 3.83 -3.88
C THR A 14 8.75 3.27 -2.53
N GLY A 15 9.49 2.15 -2.55
CA GLY A 15 9.74 1.32 -1.38
C GLY A 15 8.43 0.70 -0.86
N GLY A 16 8.47 0.24 0.40
CA GLY A 16 7.24 -0.12 1.10
C GLY A 16 6.39 1.12 1.39
N VAL A 17 5.12 1.10 0.99
CA VAL A 17 4.16 2.19 1.20
C VAL A 17 3.19 1.87 2.33
N ALA A 18 2.57 0.69 2.30
CA ALA A 18 1.51 0.33 3.23
C ALA A 18 1.47 -1.17 3.48
N TRP A 19 0.75 -1.59 4.51
CA TRP A 19 0.54 -3.00 4.84
C TRP A 19 -0.93 -3.31 5.11
N ARG A 20 -1.32 -4.56 4.95
CA ARG A 20 -2.64 -5.06 5.39
C ARG A 20 -2.57 -6.51 5.84
N ARG A 21 -3.57 -6.92 6.61
CA ARG A 21 -3.86 -8.32 6.96
C ARG A 21 -5.31 -8.62 6.64
N TRP A 22 -5.59 -9.87 6.26
CA TRP A 22 -6.96 -10.33 6.03
C TRP A 22 -7.64 -10.66 7.36
N SER A 23 -8.09 -9.63 8.07
CA SER A 23 -8.89 -9.76 9.30
C SER A 23 -10.38 -9.46 9.08
N ALA A 24 -10.75 -8.89 7.92
CA ALA A 24 -12.11 -8.52 7.55
C ALA A 24 -12.38 -8.80 6.07
N ALA A 25 -13.65 -8.76 5.65
CA ALA A 25 -14.07 -9.02 4.27
C ALA A 25 -13.47 -8.04 3.25
N ARG A 26 -13.10 -6.82 3.67
CA ARG A 26 -12.46 -5.79 2.85
C ARG A 26 -11.32 -5.14 3.63
N PRO A 27 -10.13 -5.76 3.68
CA PRO A 27 -9.02 -5.24 4.49
C PRO A 27 -8.52 -3.90 3.93
N GLN A 28 -8.37 -2.91 4.80
CA GLN A 28 -7.80 -1.61 4.48
C GLN A 28 -6.26 -1.68 4.46
N TRP A 29 -5.65 -0.78 3.71
CA TRP A 29 -4.21 -0.53 3.73
C TRP A 29 -3.86 0.51 4.79
N HIS A 30 -2.88 0.19 5.62
CA HIS A 30 -2.34 1.08 6.64
C HIS A 30 -0.96 1.56 6.19
N PRO A 31 -0.69 2.86 6.15
CA PRO A 31 0.63 3.36 5.76
C PRO A 31 1.72 2.81 6.69
N LEU A 32 2.90 2.55 6.13
CA LEU A 32 4.07 2.21 6.91
C LEU A 32 4.58 3.43 7.69
N PRO A 33 5.32 3.23 8.80
CA PRO A 33 5.89 4.34 9.56
C PRO A 33 6.71 5.28 8.67
N GLY A 34 6.48 6.59 8.79
CA GLY A 34 7.15 7.61 7.97
C GLY A 34 6.58 7.80 6.57
N VAL A 35 5.60 7.00 6.14
CA VAL A 35 4.89 7.19 4.87
C VAL A 35 3.70 8.12 5.08
N ALA A 36 3.73 9.27 4.42
CA ALA A 36 2.57 10.14 4.28
C ALA A 36 1.81 9.76 2.99
N TRP A 37 0.49 9.84 3.05
CA TRP A 37 -0.37 9.52 1.90
C TRP A 37 -1.54 10.50 1.82
N ARG A 38 -2.07 10.66 0.61
CA ARG A 38 -3.33 11.39 0.35
C ARG A 38 -4.00 10.83 -0.90
N ILE A 39 -5.27 11.17 -1.10
CA ILE A 39 -5.95 10.96 -2.38
C ILE A 39 -5.87 12.26 -3.17
N ASP A 40 -5.32 12.16 -4.38
CA ASP A 40 -5.11 13.27 -5.31
C ASP A 40 -5.66 12.85 -6.67
N GLU A 41 -6.64 13.60 -7.19
CA GLU A 41 -7.37 13.28 -8.43
C GLU A 41 -7.95 11.85 -8.48
N GLY A 42 -8.30 11.27 -7.33
CA GLY A 42 -8.83 9.92 -7.20
C GLY A 42 -7.78 8.80 -7.21
N CYS A 43 -6.51 9.16 -7.27
CA CYS A 43 -5.35 8.27 -7.19
C CYS A 43 -4.62 8.44 -5.85
N LEU A 44 -3.88 7.42 -5.46
CA LEU A 44 -3.02 7.45 -4.29
C LEU A 44 -1.79 8.31 -4.59
N ALA A 45 -1.54 9.32 -3.77
CA ALA A 45 -0.27 10.05 -3.75
C ALA A 45 0.48 9.73 -2.45
N VAL A 46 1.77 9.46 -2.56
CA VAL A 46 2.61 9.03 -1.44
C VAL A 46 3.84 9.92 -1.31
N ARG A 47 4.28 10.13 -0.08
CA ARG A 47 5.60 10.66 0.25
C ARG A 47 6.23 9.72 1.26
N SER A 48 7.38 9.17 0.94
CA SER A 48 8.10 8.22 1.80
C SER A 48 9.59 8.58 1.86
N PRO A 49 10.28 8.20 2.93
CA PRO A 49 11.75 8.34 3.01
C PRO A 49 12.49 7.47 2.00
N HIS A 50 11.80 6.59 1.27
CA HIS A 50 12.37 5.70 0.25
C HIS A 50 12.24 6.27 -1.17
N LEU A 51 11.54 7.38 -1.35
CA LEU A 51 11.48 8.09 -2.63
C LEU A 51 12.79 8.83 -2.89
N ALA A 52 13.09 9.03 -4.18
CA ALA A 52 14.25 9.80 -4.62
C ALA A 52 14.15 11.30 -4.27
N SER A 53 12.94 11.81 -4.02
CA SER A 53 12.70 13.17 -3.52
C SER A 53 11.68 13.18 -2.38
N GLU A 54 11.65 14.29 -1.64
CA GLU A 54 10.67 14.55 -0.58
C GLU A 54 9.33 15.04 -1.12
N ASP A 55 9.14 15.05 -2.44
CA ASP A 55 7.90 15.47 -3.08
C ASP A 55 6.83 14.37 -3.03
N TRP A 56 5.59 14.77 -3.32
CA TRP A 56 4.50 13.82 -3.54
C TRP A 56 4.70 13.07 -4.84
N TRP A 57 4.71 11.74 -4.75
CA TRP A 57 4.66 10.85 -5.89
C TRP A 57 3.22 10.40 -6.14
N LEU A 58 2.64 10.82 -7.26
CA LEU A 58 1.31 10.37 -7.69
C LEU A 58 1.41 8.98 -8.33
N THR A 59 0.79 7.97 -7.70
CA THR A 59 0.70 6.63 -8.28
C THR A 59 -0.43 6.56 -9.30
N GLN A 60 -0.50 5.43 -10.02
CA GLN A 60 -1.60 5.12 -10.92
C GLN A 60 -2.65 4.20 -10.27
N ASP A 61 -2.66 4.12 -8.93
CA ASP A 61 -3.58 3.29 -8.18
C ASP A 61 -4.74 4.16 -7.70
N ARG A 62 -5.95 3.85 -8.17
CA ARG A 62 -7.16 4.49 -7.67
C ARG A 62 -7.36 4.09 -6.22
N ALA A 63 -7.66 5.06 -5.37
CA ALA A 63 -7.83 4.80 -3.95
C ALA A 63 -8.88 5.72 -3.34
N VAL A 64 -9.46 5.25 -2.24
CA VAL A 64 -10.34 6.04 -1.37
C VAL A 64 -9.81 6.00 0.03
N ALA A 65 -9.81 7.16 0.69
CA ALA A 65 -9.57 7.23 2.12
C ALA A 65 -10.67 6.49 2.86
N ASP A 66 -10.29 5.71 3.84
CA ASP A 66 -11.16 5.08 4.80
C ASP A 66 -10.76 5.63 6.16
N ASP A 67 -11.69 6.25 6.88
CA ASP A 67 -11.48 6.94 8.18
C ASP A 67 -10.36 8.00 8.29
N GLY A 68 -9.60 8.27 7.22
CA GLY A 68 -8.51 9.24 7.21
C GLY A 68 -7.16 8.71 7.70
N HIS A 69 -7.12 7.52 8.28
CA HIS A 69 -5.87 6.87 8.71
C HIS A 69 -5.49 5.69 7.81
N SER A 70 -6.45 5.17 7.05
CA SER A 70 -6.27 4.05 6.14
C SER A 70 -6.87 4.35 4.76
N PHE A 71 -6.61 3.46 3.80
CA PHE A 71 -7.21 3.59 2.47
C PHE A 71 -7.52 2.24 1.85
N ARG A 72 -8.37 2.25 0.82
CA ARG A 72 -8.66 1.09 0.00
C ARG A 72 -8.27 1.36 -1.45
N LEU A 73 -7.57 0.41 -2.05
CA LEU A 73 -7.27 0.43 -3.48
C LEU A 73 -8.51 -0.04 -4.27
N LEU A 74 -8.83 0.69 -5.34
CA LEU A 74 -9.95 0.44 -6.26
C LEU A 74 -9.49 -0.16 -7.60
N GLY A 75 -8.21 -0.49 -7.70
CA GLY A 75 -7.55 -0.93 -8.93
C GLY A 75 -6.75 0.20 -9.58
N ARG A 76 -6.32 -0.02 -10.82
CA ARG A 76 -5.45 0.91 -11.54
C ARG A 76 -6.28 1.91 -12.36
N ALA A 77 -5.80 3.15 -12.43
CA ALA A 77 -6.34 4.17 -13.33
C ALA A 77 -6.00 3.85 -14.80
N ASP A 78 -4.88 3.18 -15.02
CA ASP A 78 -4.39 2.73 -16.31
C ASP A 78 -4.49 1.19 -16.45
N ARG A 79 -4.38 0.64 -17.66
CA ARG A 79 -4.50 -0.83 -17.90
C ARG A 79 -3.19 -1.61 -17.70
N ILE A 80 -2.13 -1.00 -17.16
CA ILE A 80 -0.86 -1.67 -16.87
C ILE A 80 -1.02 -2.44 -15.56
N VAL A 81 -1.07 -3.77 -15.67
CA VAL A 81 -0.95 -4.67 -14.53
C VAL A 81 0.51 -4.63 -14.06
N LYS A 82 0.77 -4.03 -12.90
CA LYS A 82 2.05 -4.22 -12.18
C LYS A 82 2.06 -5.66 -11.65
N ILE A 83 2.68 -6.57 -12.41
CA ILE A 83 3.05 -7.91 -11.91
C ILE A 83 4.37 -7.73 -11.17
N GLU A 84 4.33 -7.17 -9.97
CA GLU A 84 5.49 -7.18 -9.05
C GLU A 84 5.29 -8.32 -8.05
N GLU A 85 6.37 -9.08 -7.84
CA GLU A 85 6.43 -10.32 -7.07
C GLU A 85 5.80 -10.16 -5.67
N ARG A 86 4.87 -11.05 -5.32
CA ARG A 86 4.31 -11.14 -3.96
C ARG A 86 5.42 -11.43 -2.96
N ARG A 87 6.01 -10.39 -2.35
CA ARG A 87 6.77 -10.52 -1.11
C ARG A 87 5.79 -10.67 0.05
N VAL A 88 5.40 -11.91 0.33
CA VAL A 88 4.74 -12.25 1.58
C VAL A 88 5.84 -12.41 2.62
N SER A 89 5.94 -11.50 3.59
CA SER A 89 6.78 -11.72 4.77
C SER A 89 6.14 -12.83 5.60
N LEU A 90 6.62 -14.06 5.39
CA LEU A 90 6.23 -15.24 6.17
C LEU A 90 6.92 -15.27 7.54
N ASP A 91 7.88 -14.38 7.80
CA ASP A 91 8.63 -14.27 9.06
C ASP A 91 7.80 -13.97 10.32
N ALA A 92 6.47 -13.79 10.19
CA ALA A 92 5.58 -13.60 11.34
C ALA A 92 4.79 -14.86 11.75
N LEU A 93 5.07 -16.03 11.16
CA LEU A 93 4.33 -17.29 11.44
C LEU A 93 5.04 -18.22 12.45
N GLU A 94 6.27 -17.95 12.87
CA GLU A 94 6.96 -18.77 13.89
C GLU A 94 7.00 -18.03 15.23
N GLN A 95 6.00 -18.28 16.08
CA GLN A 95 6.14 -18.53 17.54
C GLN A 95 4.95 -19.37 18.04
#